data_AF-A0A0F8YGB8-F1
#
_entry.id   AF-A0A0F8YGB8-F1
#
_cell.length_a   1.000
_cell.length_b   1.000
_cell.length_c   1.000
_cell.angle_alpha   90.00
_cell.angle_beta   90.00
_cell.angle_gamma   90.00
#
_symmetry.space_group_name_H-M   'P 1'
#
loop_
_entity.id
_entity.type
_entity.pdbx_description
1 polymer ?
#
loop_
_entity_poly.entity_id
_entity_poly.type
_entity_poly.pdbx_seq_one_letter_code
_entity_poly.pdbx_strand_id
1 'polypeptide(L)'
;MKYESYQYLYPPRPERAIPVEQLGFFEKRGWVGQMKKNGTCTVLFVSPDKKVTTKTRHNDDHKMWKQNESRALEIFENLPGDNWYVFVVETLHNKTSIIKDTLYIFDILVNDGELLVGSTFTERMDTLKELFNVVDEDNVVSLSNNSHYILNSNVWLARTITTGFEQIMRIANQQKPAEGAPLDEGIVLKDPNARLNMPGRAKSNGGWQVKCRISHKNYDF
;
A
#
# COMPACT_ATOMS: atom_id res chain seq x y z
N MET A 1 15.41 -6.79 14.45
CA MET A 1 16.37 -5.68 14.65
C MET A 1 15.56 -4.57 15.27
N LYS A 2 16.00 -3.96 16.36
CA LYS A 2 15.17 -2.97 17.05
C LYS A 2 15.17 -1.61 16.33
N TYR A 3 14.00 -1.00 16.25
CA TYR A 3 13.78 0.36 15.79
C TYR A 3 13.36 1.19 17.02
N GLU A 4 14.32 1.87 17.63
CA GLU A 4 14.16 2.48 18.95
C GLU A 4 13.95 4.00 18.90
N SER A 5 14.33 4.62 17.77
CA SER A 5 14.21 6.06 17.55
C SER A 5 13.79 6.36 16.12
N TYR A 6 13.20 7.53 15.93
CA TYR A 6 12.79 7.98 14.60
C TYR A 6 13.99 7.99 13.64
N GLN A 7 13.87 7.20 12.58
CA GLN A 7 14.75 7.18 11.43
C GLN A 7 13.88 7.00 10.19
N TYR A 8 14.03 7.90 9.21
CA TYR A 8 13.25 7.77 8.00
C TYR A 8 13.58 6.45 7.27
N LEU A 9 12.55 5.64 7.01
CA LEU A 9 12.66 4.39 6.27
C LEU A 9 12.07 4.57 4.87
N TYR A 10 12.85 4.22 3.85
CA TYR A 10 12.39 4.29 2.47
C TYR A 10 11.38 3.17 2.17
N PRO A 11 10.20 3.50 1.63
CA PRO A 11 9.18 2.51 1.35
C PRO A 11 9.57 1.64 0.14
N PRO A 12 9.19 0.35 0.13
CA PRO A 12 9.28 -0.48 -1.06
C PRO A 12 8.53 0.11 -2.25
N ARG A 13 9.12 0.06 -3.45
CA ARG A 13 8.57 0.73 -4.64
C ARG A 13 8.71 -0.11 -5.91
N PRO A 14 7.62 -0.32 -6.68
CA PRO A 14 7.72 -0.91 -8.01
C PRO A 14 8.30 0.10 -9.01
N GLU A 15 9.59 0.01 -9.31
CA GLU A 15 10.25 0.84 -10.32
C GLU A 15 9.93 0.33 -11.74
N ARG A 16 10.02 -0.98 -11.94
CA ARG A 16 9.81 -1.64 -13.22
C ARG A 16 8.32 -1.68 -13.61
N ALA A 17 8.02 -1.17 -14.80
CA ALA A 17 6.72 -1.34 -15.43
C ALA A 17 6.71 -2.61 -16.31
N ILE A 18 5.56 -3.26 -16.42
CA ILE A 18 5.32 -4.40 -17.30
C ILE A 18 4.02 -4.18 -18.09
N PRO A 19 3.93 -4.72 -19.31
CA PRO A 19 2.70 -4.65 -20.10
C PRO A 19 1.71 -5.74 -19.65
N VAL A 20 0.45 -5.66 -20.09
CA VAL A 20 -0.66 -6.52 -19.62
C VAL A 20 -0.41 -8.00 -19.96
N GLU A 21 0.25 -8.27 -21.09
CA GLU A 21 0.57 -9.61 -21.59
C GLU A 21 1.55 -10.36 -20.67
N GLN A 22 2.27 -9.65 -19.80
CA GLN A 22 3.16 -10.27 -18.81
C GLN A 22 2.43 -10.66 -17.53
N LEU A 23 1.18 -10.25 -17.29
CA LEU A 23 0.46 -10.56 -16.05
C LEU A 23 0.34 -12.08 -15.84
N GLY A 24 -0.07 -12.83 -16.87
CA GLY A 24 -0.15 -14.28 -16.80
C GLY A 24 1.19 -14.98 -16.54
N PHE A 25 2.33 -14.39 -16.91
CA PHE A 25 3.66 -14.92 -16.60
C PHE A 25 3.96 -14.88 -15.10
N PHE A 26 3.59 -13.78 -14.43
CA PHE A 26 3.81 -13.59 -12.99
C PHE A 26 2.81 -14.40 -12.17
N GLU A 27 1.54 -14.44 -12.57
CA GLU A 27 0.51 -15.26 -11.94
C GLU A 27 0.90 -16.75 -11.91
N LYS A 28 1.36 -17.29 -13.05
CA LYS A 28 1.86 -18.69 -13.14
C LYS A 28 3.08 -18.97 -12.25
N ARG A 29 3.79 -17.93 -11.81
CA ARG A 29 4.93 -18.03 -10.88
C ARG A 29 4.54 -17.84 -9.41
N GLY A 30 3.24 -17.71 -9.13
CA GLY A 30 2.74 -17.51 -7.78
C GLY A 30 3.02 -16.11 -7.22
N TRP A 31 3.29 -15.12 -8.07
CA TRP A 31 3.30 -13.73 -7.62
C TRP A 31 1.89 -13.31 -7.19
N VAL A 32 1.81 -12.33 -6.31
CA VAL A 32 0.55 -11.78 -5.82
C VAL A 32 0.36 -10.34 -6.25
N GLY A 33 -0.89 -9.92 -6.42
CA GLY A 33 -1.27 -8.58 -6.86
C GLY A 33 -1.90 -7.75 -5.74
N GLN A 34 -1.65 -6.44 -5.75
CA GLN A 34 -2.43 -5.45 -5.01
C GLN A 34 -2.83 -4.34 -5.98
N MET A 35 -4.05 -3.83 -5.86
CA MET A 35 -4.46 -2.71 -6.70
C MET A 35 -3.58 -1.49 -6.43
N LYS A 36 -3.13 -0.88 -7.52
CA LYS A 36 -2.29 0.32 -7.48
C LYS A 36 -3.21 1.53 -7.38
N LYS A 37 -3.35 2.05 -6.16
CA LYS A 37 -4.12 3.28 -5.93
C LYS A 37 -3.36 4.51 -6.43
N ASN A 38 -4.10 5.45 -7.01
CA ASN A 38 -3.58 6.71 -7.51
C ASN A 38 -3.57 7.76 -6.40
N GLY A 39 -2.56 7.75 -5.56
CA GLY A 39 -2.40 8.72 -4.46
C GLY A 39 -0.97 9.23 -4.33
N THR A 40 -0.61 9.58 -3.11
CA THR A 40 0.77 9.86 -2.72
C THR A 40 1.28 8.78 -1.79
N CYS A 41 2.32 8.03 -2.19
CA CYS A 41 2.98 7.07 -1.31
C CYS A 41 3.61 7.79 -0.10
N THR A 42 3.24 7.31 1.08
CA THR A 42 3.47 7.90 2.39
C THR A 42 4.03 6.84 3.33
N VAL A 43 5.00 7.24 4.13
CA VAL A 43 5.50 6.45 5.27
C VAL A 43 4.91 7.08 6.52
N LEU A 44 4.18 6.27 7.29
CA LEU A 44 3.49 6.69 8.51
C LEU A 44 4.22 6.06 9.70
N PHE A 45 4.69 6.90 10.61
CA PHE A 45 5.42 6.53 11.81
C PHE A 45 4.53 6.78 13.02
N VAL A 46 4.35 5.77 13.86
CA VAL A 46 3.69 5.90 15.16
C VAL A 46 4.76 5.73 16.23
N SER A 47 4.96 6.75 17.05
CA SER A 47 5.90 6.72 18.17
C SER A 47 5.33 5.97 19.39
N PRO A 48 6.18 5.60 20.36
CA PRO A 48 5.76 5.04 21.64
C PRO A 48 4.65 5.83 22.35
N ASP A 49 4.69 7.16 22.28
CA ASP A 49 3.67 8.06 22.85
C ASP A 49 2.45 8.26 21.93
N LYS A 50 2.23 7.35 20.98
CA LYS A 50 1.11 7.32 20.02
C LYS A 50 0.99 8.53 19.09
N LYS A 51 2.03 9.35 18.99
CA LYS A 51 2.04 10.43 18.01
C LYS A 51 2.31 9.90 16.61
N VAL A 52 1.49 10.34 15.67
CA VAL A 52 1.65 9.99 14.26
C VAL A 52 2.43 11.06 13.53
N THR A 53 3.50 10.65 12.85
CA THR A 53 4.27 11.49 11.92
C THR A 53 4.17 10.88 10.53
N THR A 54 3.93 11.69 9.51
CA THR A 54 3.88 11.23 8.11
C THR A 54 4.91 11.93 7.25
N LYS A 55 5.46 11.20 6.30
CA LYS A 55 6.37 11.73 5.27
C LYS A 55 6.02 11.10 3.95
N THR A 56 6.13 11.86 2.86
CA THR A 56 6.09 11.27 1.52
C THR A 56 7.24 10.28 1.33
N ARG A 57 7.20 9.47 0.26
CA ARG A 57 8.30 8.58 -0.14
C ARG A 57 9.66 9.26 -0.40
N HIS A 58 9.70 10.60 -0.40
CA HIS A 58 10.90 11.41 -0.62
C HIS A 58 11.42 12.04 0.69
N ASN A 59 10.83 11.70 1.84
CA ASN A 59 11.08 12.32 3.14
C ASN A 59 10.65 13.80 3.22
N ASP A 60 9.77 14.23 2.32
CA ASP A 60 9.17 15.56 2.36
C ASP A 60 7.83 15.55 3.11
N ASP A 61 7.42 16.71 3.62
CA ASP A 61 6.07 16.91 4.15
C ASP A 61 5.00 16.90 3.05
N HIS A 62 3.77 16.54 3.42
CA HIS A 62 2.64 16.61 2.53
C HIS A 62 2.22 18.07 2.27
N LYS A 63 2.23 18.48 1.00
CA LYS A 63 1.85 19.86 0.61
C LYS A 63 0.35 20.11 0.64
N MET A 64 -0.45 19.10 0.29
CA MET A 64 -1.91 19.25 0.08
C MET A 64 -2.76 18.49 1.09
N TRP A 65 -2.20 17.49 1.76
CA TRP A 65 -2.92 16.72 2.78
C TRP A 65 -2.39 17.14 4.14
N LYS A 66 -3.31 17.52 5.04
CA LYS A 66 -2.98 18.02 6.37
C LYS A 66 -3.26 16.94 7.40
N GLN A 67 -2.20 16.34 7.93
CA GLN A 67 -2.31 15.23 8.86
C GLN A 67 -3.10 15.59 10.13
N ASN A 68 -2.98 16.82 10.65
CA ASN A 68 -3.63 17.29 11.87
C ASN A 68 -5.15 17.47 11.74
N GLU A 69 -5.67 17.44 10.51
CA GLU A 69 -7.11 17.52 10.22
C GLU A 69 -7.67 16.15 9.79
N SER A 70 -6.81 15.12 9.69
CA SER A 70 -7.18 13.82 9.15
C SER A 70 -7.84 12.93 10.19
N ARG A 71 -9.00 12.36 9.84
CA ARG A 71 -9.66 11.33 10.66
C ARG A 71 -9.04 9.95 10.46
N ALA A 72 -8.21 9.77 9.44
CA ALA A 72 -7.57 8.50 9.14
C ALA A 72 -6.54 8.07 10.21
N LEU A 73 -6.09 8.99 11.06
CA LEU A 73 -5.03 8.74 12.03
C LEU A 73 -5.51 8.02 13.31
N GLU A 74 -6.80 8.13 13.65
CA GLU A 74 -7.37 7.64 14.91
C GLU A 74 -7.08 6.15 15.15
N ILE A 75 -7.16 5.30 14.11
CA ILE A 75 -6.88 3.87 14.25
C ILE A 75 -5.40 3.59 14.57
N PHE A 76 -4.49 4.44 14.12
CA PHE A 76 -3.04 4.28 14.37
C PHE A 76 -2.64 4.75 15.77
N GLU A 77 -3.36 5.73 16.31
CA GLU A 77 -3.19 6.22 17.69
C GLU A 77 -3.64 5.17 18.72
N ASN A 78 -4.54 4.26 18.32
CA ASN A 78 -5.09 3.19 19.16
C ASN A 78 -4.43 1.80 18.93
N LEU A 79 -3.26 1.75 18.28
CA LEU A 79 -2.54 0.49 18.09
C LEU A 79 -2.11 -0.13 19.43
N PRO A 80 -2.03 -1.47 19.54
CA PRO A 80 -1.50 -2.14 20.72
C PRO A 80 -0.01 -1.86 20.95
N GLY A 81 0.53 -2.28 22.08
CA GLY A 81 1.95 -2.15 22.43
C GLY A 81 2.39 -0.71 22.70
N ASP A 82 3.66 -0.52 23.07
CA ASP A 82 4.20 0.78 23.47
C ASP A 82 5.47 1.16 22.68
N ASN A 83 5.74 0.48 21.56
CA ASN A 83 6.90 0.76 20.72
C ASN A 83 6.49 1.35 19.36
N TRP A 84 7.50 1.59 18.54
CA TRP A 84 7.32 2.18 17.21
C TRP A 84 6.57 1.28 16.25
N TYR A 85 5.73 1.89 15.42
CA TYR A 85 5.20 1.27 14.21
C TYR A 85 5.58 2.11 12.98
N VAL A 86 5.82 1.45 11.86
CA VAL A 86 6.07 2.12 10.58
C VAL A 86 5.30 1.43 9.47
N PHE A 87 4.30 2.12 8.95
CA PHE A 87 3.43 1.65 7.87
C PHE A 87 3.81 2.30 6.55
N VAL A 88 3.54 1.59 5.46
CA VAL A 88 3.58 2.15 4.12
C VAL A 88 2.17 2.22 3.57
N VAL A 89 1.75 3.44 3.25
CA VAL A 89 0.39 3.74 2.82
C VAL A 89 0.39 4.57 1.55
N GLU A 90 -0.71 4.54 0.81
CA GLU A 90 -1.01 5.50 -0.25
C GLU A 90 -2.05 6.49 0.30
N THR A 91 -1.70 7.78 0.37
CA THR A 91 -2.61 8.85 0.76
C THR A 91 -3.47 9.25 -0.44
N LEU A 92 -4.76 8.94 -0.37
CA LEU A 92 -5.77 9.25 -1.38
C LEU A 92 -6.47 10.56 -0.98
N HIS A 93 -5.96 11.66 -1.52
CA HIS A 93 -6.48 12.98 -1.17
C HIS A 93 -6.57 13.92 -2.36
N ASN A 94 -5.48 14.18 -3.07
CA ASN A 94 -5.43 15.26 -4.06
C ASN A 94 -5.54 14.80 -5.52
N LYS A 95 -5.31 13.53 -5.81
CA LYS A 95 -5.25 13.01 -7.19
C LYS A 95 -6.58 12.55 -7.76
N THR A 96 -7.57 12.28 -6.90
CA THR A 96 -8.92 11.94 -7.32
C THR A 96 -9.89 12.99 -6.80
N SER A 97 -11.00 13.21 -7.50
CA SER A 97 -12.08 14.09 -7.06
C SER A 97 -13.04 13.40 -6.08
N ILE A 98 -13.10 12.07 -6.12
CA ILE A 98 -14.13 11.26 -5.43
C ILE A 98 -13.72 10.97 -3.99
N ILE A 99 -12.45 10.62 -3.75
CA ILE A 99 -11.96 10.18 -2.44
C ILE A 99 -10.95 11.18 -1.89
N LYS A 100 -11.21 11.60 -0.65
CA LYS A 100 -10.40 12.53 0.12
C LYS A 100 -10.10 11.93 1.49
N ASP A 101 -8.91 12.26 1.98
CA ASP A 101 -8.51 11.94 3.36
C ASP A 101 -8.62 10.44 3.67
N THR A 102 -8.14 9.61 2.75
CA THR A 102 -8.15 8.15 2.92
C THR A 102 -6.74 7.59 2.83
N LEU A 103 -6.37 6.72 3.76
CA LEU A 103 -5.09 6.01 3.77
C LEU A 103 -5.29 4.56 3.34
N TYR A 104 -4.58 4.16 2.30
CA TYR A 104 -4.57 2.78 1.80
C TYR A 104 -3.27 2.09 2.20
N ILE A 105 -3.31 1.24 3.22
CA ILE A 105 -2.17 0.51 3.77
C ILE A 105 -1.80 -0.65 2.84
N PHE A 106 -0.53 -0.77 2.46
CA PHE A 106 -0.08 -1.83 1.54
C PHE A 106 1.23 -2.52 1.94
N ASP A 107 1.88 -2.08 3.01
CA ASP A 107 3.03 -2.75 3.62
C ASP A 107 3.26 -2.22 5.06
N ILE A 108 4.07 -2.93 5.83
CA ILE A 108 4.55 -2.54 7.17
C ILE A 108 6.05 -2.80 7.25
N LEU A 109 6.81 -1.88 7.83
CA LEU A 109 8.28 -1.97 7.97
C LEU A 109 8.71 -2.25 9.41
N VAL A 110 7.94 -1.75 10.37
CA VAL A 110 8.21 -1.93 11.80
C VAL A 110 6.89 -2.29 12.50
N ASN A 111 6.92 -3.35 13.30
CA ASN A 111 5.80 -3.80 14.14
C ASN A 111 6.26 -3.84 15.60
N ASP A 112 5.64 -3.03 16.46
CA ASP A 112 5.98 -2.92 17.90
C ASP A 112 7.50 -2.88 18.18
N GLY A 113 8.20 -1.97 17.51
CA GLY A 113 9.64 -1.74 17.68
C GLY A 113 10.55 -2.76 16.98
N GLU A 114 10.00 -3.81 16.35
CA GLU A 114 10.77 -4.73 15.52
C GLU A 114 10.79 -4.28 14.06
N LEU A 115 11.98 -3.93 13.57
CA LEU A 115 12.22 -3.76 12.14
C LEU A 115 12.12 -5.11 11.45
N LEU A 116 11.15 -5.24 10.55
CA LEU A 116 10.76 -6.48 9.88
C LEU A 116 11.74 -6.91 8.76
N VAL A 117 12.99 -6.46 8.80
CA VAL A 117 14.04 -6.90 7.87
C VAL A 117 14.17 -8.41 7.93
N GLY A 118 14.22 -9.05 6.77
CA GLY A 118 14.25 -10.50 6.63
C GLY A 118 12.87 -11.14 6.53
N SER A 119 11.77 -10.50 6.97
CA SER A 119 10.42 -11.04 6.76
C SER A 119 10.02 -11.00 5.29
N THR A 120 9.29 -12.02 4.85
CA THR A 120 8.69 -12.13 3.51
C THR A 120 7.54 -11.14 3.35
N PHE A 121 7.13 -10.86 2.09
CA PHE A 121 5.98 -10.00 1.85
C PHE A 121 4.70 -10.58 2.46
N THR A 122 4.49 -11.90 2.37
CA THR A 122 3.35 -12.57 2.98
C THR A 122 3.32 -12.39 4.50
N GLU A 123 4.41 -12.63 5.21
CA GLU A 123 4.48 -12.46 6.67
C GLU A 123 4.11 -11.03 7.10
N ARG A 124 4.51 -10.01 6.32
CA ARG A 124 4.17 -8.60 6.60
C ARG A 124 2.69 -8.30 6.34
N MET A 125 2.09 -8.93 5.32
CA MET A 125 0.66 -8.81 5.07
C MET A 125 -0.16 -9.54 6.14
N ASP A 126 0.30 -10.70 6.60
CA ASP A 126 -0.35 -11.44 7.69
C ASP A 126 -0.27 -10.64 9.00
N THR A 127 0.88 -10.01 9.28
CA THR A 127 1.05 -9.08 10.41
C THR A 127 0.02 -7.94 10.35
N LEU A 128 -0.19 -7.33 9.18
CA LEU A 128 -1.20 -6.29 9.01
C LEU A 128 -2.62 -6.80 9.24
N LYS A 129 -2.94 -8.00 8.74
CA LYS A 129 -4.26 -8.61 8.94
C LYS A 129 -4.51 -8.88 10.43
N GLU A 130 -3.55 -9.47 11.12
CA GLU A 130 -3.64 -9.73 12.57
C GLU A 130 -3.80 -8.43 13.36
N LEU A 131 -2.94 -7.43 13.08
CA LEU A 131 -2.95 -6.15 13.79
C LEU A 131 -4.29 -5.40 13.70
N PHE A 132 -4.98 -5.52 12.56
CA PHE A 132 -6.26 -4.88 12.32
C PHE A 132 -7.47 -5.82 12.40
N ASN A 133 -7.28 -7.04 12.93
CA ASN A 133 -8.33 -8.07 13.05
C ASN A 133 -9.10 -8.31 11.75
N VAL A 134 -8.38 -8.43 10.64
CA VAL A 134 -8.95 -8.65 9.32
C VAL A 134 -9.20 -10.14 9.11
N VAL A 135 -10.48 -10.50 9.07
CA VAL A 135 -11.01 -11.82 8.74
C VAL A 135 -11.70 -11.72 7.38
N ASP A 136 -11.29 -12.57 6.43
CA ASP A 136 -11.69 -12.45 5.02
C ASP A 136 -13.22 -12.54 4.80
N GLU A 137 -13.96 -13.19 5.71
CA GLU A 137 -15.41 -13.36 5.65
C GLU A 137 -16.19 -12.22 6.33
N ASP A 138 -15.63 -11.59 7.35
CA ASP A 138 -16.33 -10.61 8.20
C ASP A 138 -16.08 -9.16 7.79
N ASN A 139 -14.95 -8.87 7.13
CA ASN A 139 -14.64 -7.52 6.70
C ASN A 139 -15.29 -7.19 5.35
N VAL A 140 -15.95 -6.03 5.28
CA VAL A 140 -16.51 -5.51 4.03
C VAL A 140 -15.36 -5.29 3.03
N VAL A 141 -15.31 -6.12 2.00
CA VAL A 141 -14.43 -5.91 0.87
C VAL A 141 -15.11 -4.97 -0.11
N SER A 142 -14.33 -4.06 -0.72
CA SER A 142 -14.85 -3.12 -1.71
C SER A 142 -15.68 -3.84 -2.78
N LEU A 143 -16.99 -3.57 -2.80
CA LEU A 143 -17.97 -4.27 -3.63
C LEU A 143 -17.69 -4.14 -5.14
N SER A 144 -17.00 -3.07 -5.57
CA SER A 144 -16.80 -2.77 -6.99
C SER A 144 -15.60 -3.47 -7.62
N ASN A 145 -14.57 -3.84 -6.84
CA ASN A 145 -13.37 -4.49 -7.38
C ASN A 145 -12.58 -5.38 -6.41
N ASN A 146 -13.11 -5.67 -5.23
CA ASN A 146 -12.54 -6.61 -4.26
C ASN A 146 -11.05 -6.31 -3.90
N SER A 147 -10.68 -5.02 -3.95
CA SER A 147 -9.28 -4.57 -3.92
C SER A 147 -8.70 -4.32 -2.53
N HIS A 148 -9.57 -4.14 -1.53
CA HIS A 148 -9.17 -3.78 -0.18
C HIS A 148 -10.25 -4.13 0.84
N TYR A 149 -9.81 -4.36 2.07
CA TYR A 149 -10.66 -4.38 3.25
C TYR A 149 -10.87 -2.94 3.74
N ILE A 150 -12.09 -2.62 4.14
CA ILE A 150 -12.42 -1.34 4.77
C ILE A 150 -12.22 -1.51 6.28
N LEU A 151 -11.20 -0.87 6.85
CA LEU A 151 -10.98 -0.86 8.31
C LEU A 151 -11.87 0.19 8.98
N ASN A 152 -11.98 1.36 8.35
CA ASN A 152 -12.99 2.38 8.64
C ASN A 152 -13.22 3.25 7.39
N SER A 153 -14.00 4.33 7.50
CA SER A 153 -14.32 5.23 6.37
C SER A 153 -13.12 5.88 5.71
N ASN A 154 -11.98 5.98 6.41
CA ASN A 154 -10.80 6.72 5.99
C ASN A 154 -9.53 5.85 5.94
N VAL A 155 -9.61 4.56 6.28
CA VAL A 155 -8.47 3.65 6.30
C VAL A 155 -8.84 2.31 5.68
N TRP A 156 -8.07 1.94 4.66
CA TRP A 156 -8.24 0.72 3.89
C TRP A 156 -6.97 -0.12 3.99
N LEU A 157 -7.12 -1.44 4.03
CA LEU A 157 -6.01 -2.38 3.93
C LEU A 157 -6.03 -3.06 2.56
N ALA A 158 -4.91 -3.01 1.85
CA ALA A 158 -4.73 -3.67 0.56
C ALA A 158 -5.01 -5.17 0.67
N ARG A 159 -5.87 -5.67 -0.21
CA ARG A 159 -6.10 -7.11 -0.34
C ARG A 159 -5.09 -7.72 -1.29
N THR A 160 -4.55 -8.87 -0.89
CA THR A 160 -3.64 -9.66 -1.70
C THR A 160 -4.45 -10.54 -2.66
N ILE A 161 -4.32 -10.28 -3.96
CA ILE A 161 -4.96 -11.02 -5.03
C ILE A 161 -3.98 -12.10 -5.51
N THR A 162 -4.41 -13.35 -5.61
CA THR A 162 -3.54 -14.47 -6.03
C THR A 162 -3.77 -14.91 -7.48
N THR A 163 -4.93 -14.58 -8.05
CA THR A 163 -5.33 -14.99 -9.41
C THR A 163 -6.24 -13.96 -10.07
N GLY A 164 -6.41 -14.05 -11.40
CA GLY A 164 -7.29 -13.20 -12.20
C GLY A 164 -6.70 -11.83 -12.55
N PHE A 165 -5.37 -11.67 -12.61
CA PHE A 165 -4.74 -10.35 -12.81
C PHE A 165 -5.21 -9.66 -14.08
N GLU A 166 -5.31 -10.37 -15.20
CA GLU A 166 -5.79 -9.82 -16.48
C GLU A 166 -7.25 -9.37 -16.40
N GLN A 167 -8.10 -10.17 -15.74
CA GLN A 167 -9.52 -9.84 -15.55
C GLN A 167 -9.68 -8.58 -14.70
N ILE A 168 -8.92 -8.45 -13.62
CA ILE A 168 -8.94 -7.27 -12.76
C ILE A 168 -8.48 -6.03 -13.53
N MET A 169 -7.42 -6.15 -14.33
CA MET A 169 -6.96 -5.04 -15.17
C MET A 169 -7.99 -4.65 -16.23
N ARG A 170 -8.71 -5.61 -16.82
CA ARG A 170 -9.82 -5.34 -17.74
C ARG A 170 -10.95 -4.59 -17.06
N ILE A 171 -11.37 -5.02 -15.87
CA ILE A 171 -12.42 -4.34 -15.08
C ILE A 171 -11.96 -2.92 -14.70
N ALA A 172 -10.73 -2.75 -14.24
CA ALA A 172 -10.17 -1.45 -13.88
C ALA A 172 -10.13 -0.48 -15.09
N ASN A 173 -9.80 -0.98 -16.28
CA ASN A 173 -9.88 -0.20 -17.52
C ASN A 173 -11.33 0.23 -17.84
N GLN A 174 -12.31 -0.66 -17.66
CA GLN A 174 -13.74 -0.38 -17.92
C GLN A 174 -14.34 0.61 -16.90
N GLN A 175 -13.86 0.60 -15.67
CA GLN A 175 -14.31 1.50 -14.59
C GLN A 175 -13.59 2.86 -14.61
N LYS A 176 -12.69 3.10 -15.58
CA LYS A 176 -11.99 4.37 -15.70
C LYS A 176 -13.01 5.49 -15.94
N PRO A 177 -12.97 6.59 -15.17
CA PRO A 177 -13.91 7.68 -15.37
C PRO A 177 -13.67 8.36 -16.72
N ALA A 178 -14.75 8.88 -17.32
CA ALA A 178 -14.67 9.64 -18.56
C ALA A 178 -13.85 10.94 -18.39
N GLU A 179 -13.91 11.54 -17.20
CA GLU A 179 -13.19 12.75 -16.83
C GLU A 179 -12.52 12.58 -15.44
N GLY A 180 -11.38 13.23 -15.26
CA GLY A 180 -10.59 13.13 -14.03
C GLY A 180 -9.66 11.91 -13.98
N ALA A 181 -8.93 11.77 -12.87
CA ALA A 181 -8.02 10.66 -12.69
C ALA A 181 -8.73 9.47 -12.02
N PRO A 182 -8.47 8.23 -12.47
CA PRO A 182 -9.03 7.05 -11.84
C PRO A 182 -8.47 6.87 -10.43
N LEU A 183 -9.27 6.24 -9.56
CA LEU A 183 -8.84 5.80 -8.23
C LEU A 183 -7.75 4.73 -8.32
N ASP A 184 -7.94 3.78 -9.23
CA ASP A 184 -7.01 2.69 -9.51
C ASP A 184 -6.24 3.01 -10.79
N GLU A 185 -4.91 3.06 -10.73
CA GLU A 185 -4.04 3.30 -11.89
C GLU A 185 -3.43 2.00 -12.46
N GLY A 186 -3.75 0.84 -11.86
CA GLY A 186 -3.31 -0.47 -12.32
C GLY A 186 -3.17 -1.46 -11.17
N ILE A 187 -2.22 -2.38 -11.31
CA ILE A 187 -1.90 -3.42 -10.31
C ILE A 187 -0.39 -3.43 -10.04
N VAL A 188 0.00 -3.63 -8.79
CA VAL A 188 1.38 -3.91 -8.39
C VAL A 188 1.46 -5.40 -8.10
N LEU A 189 2.33 -6.11 -8.82
CA LEU A 189 2.65 -7.49 -8.55
C LEU A 189 3.88 -7.56 -7.66
N LYS A 190 3.85 -8.45 -6.67
CA LYS A 190 4.87 -8.64 -5.66
C LYS A 190 5.18 -10.13 -5.55
N ASP A 191 6.46 -10.46 -5.37
CA ASP A 191 6.86 -11.81 -4.98
C ASP A 191 6.49 -12.03 -3.50
N PRO A 192 5.58 -12.97 -3.17
CA PRO A 192 5.15 -13.21 -1.79
C PRO A 192 6.30 -13.64 -0.86
N ASN A 193 7.31 -14.31 -1.41
CA ASN A 193 8.43 -14.87 -0.64
C ASN A 193 9.61 -13.90 -0.53
N ALA A 194 9.54 -12.73 -1.18
CA ALA A 194 10.63 -11.77 -1.15
C ALA A 194 10.80 -11.15 0.24
N ARG A 195 12.03 -11.20 0.73
CA ARG A 195 12.39 -10.69 2.05
C ARG A 195 12.65 -9.19 2.02
N LEU A 196 12.21 -8.49 3.07
CA LEU A 196 12.49 -7.08 3.26
C LEU A 196 13.99 -6.87 3.51
N ASN A 197 14.65 -6.12 2.63
CA ASN A 197 16.01 -5.62 2.86
C ASN A 197 15.97 -4.36 3.71
N MET A 198 17.11 -3.97 4.28
CA MET A 198 17.24 -2.73 5.04
C MET A 198 16.69 -1.52 4.25
N PRO A 199 15.61 -0.86 4.73
CA PRO A 199 14.96 0.26 4.03
C PRO A 199 15.72 1.58 4.20
N GLY A 200 17.06 1.54 4.21
CA GLY A 200 17.91 2.74 4.34
C GLY A 200 18.15 3.49 3.02
N ARG A 201 17.69 2.95 1.88
CA ARG A 201 17.83 3.58 0.56
C ARG A 201 16.57 3.35 -0.28
N ALA A 202 16.22 4.32 -1.12
CA ALA A 202 15.02 4.29 -1.96
C ALA A 202 14.88 3.03 -2.84
N LYS A 203 15.98 2.42 -3.26
CA LYS A 203 15.99 1.27 -4.19
C LYS A 203 16.11 -0.10 -3.51
N SER A 204 16.30 -0.15 -2.19
CA SER A 204 16.60 -1.41 -1.48
C SER A 204 15.52 -2.50 -1.64
N ASN A 205 14.26 -2.08 -1.85
CA ASN A 205 13.10 -2.96 -1.80
C ASN A 205 12.21 -2.87 -3.06
N GLY A 206 12.81 -2.47 -4.20
CA GLY A 206 12.08 -2.40 -5.47
C GLY A 206 12.18 -3.66 -6.35
N GLY A 207 13.18 -4.52 -6.13
CA GLY A 207 13.48 -5.64 -7.02
C GLY A 207 12.43 -6.76 -7.04
N TRP A 208 11.64 -6.89 -5.98
CA TRP A 208 10.58 -7.90 -5.84
C TRP A 208 9.20 -7.38 -6.23
N GLN A 209 9.14 -6.25 -6.95
CA GLN A 209 7.88 -5.62 -7.35
C GLN A 209 7.91 -5.16 -8.80
N VAL A 210 6.80 -5.34 -9.48
CA VAL A 210 6.55 -4.79 -10.81
C VAL A 210 5.17 -4.15 -10.84
N LYS A 211 4.96 -3.15 -11.69
CA LYS A 211 3.65 -2.52 -11.87
C LYS A 211 3.16 -2.70 -13.29
N CYS A 212 1.89 -3.06 -13.45
CA CYS A 212 1.17 -2.91 -14.70
C CYS A 212 0.20 -1.73 -14.52
N ARG A 213 0.13 -0.84 -15.52
CA ARG A 213 -0.76 0.32 -15.48
C ARG A 213 -1.98 0.08 -16.34
N ILE A 214 -3.12 0.66 -15.95
CA ILE A 214 -4.27 0.69 -16.85
C ILE A 214 -3.90 1.47 -18.11
N SER A 215 -4.55 1.14 -19.21
CA SER A 215 -4.34 1.82 -20.48
C SER A 215 -4.70 3.31 -20.37
N HIS A 216 -3.87 4.15 -20.97
CA HIS A 216 -4.12 5.59 -21.06
C HIS A 216 -3.77 6.03 -22.48
N LYS A 217 -4.42 7.08 -22.99
CA LYS A 217 -4.12 7.72 -24.29
C LYS A 217 -2.62 8.06 -24.53
N ASN A 218 -1.77 7.98 -23.50
CA ASN A 218 -0.33 8.31 -23.57
C ASN A 218 0.59 7.10 -23.33
N TYR A 219 0.04 5.89 -23.19
CA TYR A 219 0.80 4.64 -23.02
C TYR A 219 0.18 3.58 -23.93
N ASP A 220 0.55 3.63 -25.21
CA ASP A 220 0.49 2.45 -26.06
C ASP A 220 1.76 1.65 -25.76
N PHE A 221 1.59 0.44 -25.20
CA PHE A 221 2.68 -0.52 -25.06
C PHE A 221 2.79 -1.37 -26.32
#